data_AF-A0A9E3MX34-F1
#
_entry.id   AF-A0A9E3MX34-F1
#
_cell.length_a   1.000
_cell.length_b   1.000
_cell.length_c   1.000
_cell.angle_alpha   90.00
_cell.angle_beta   90.00
_cell.angle_gamma   90.00
#
_symmetry.space_group_name_H-M   'P 1'
#
loop_
_entity.id
_entity.type
_entity.pdbx_description
1 polymer ?
#
loop_
_entity_poly.entity_id
_entity_poly.type
_entity_poly.pdbx_seq_one_letter_code
_entity_poly.pdbx_strand_id
1 'polypeptide(L)'
;RPPLRHPFTEWLDLATGKLLGAVKESDLHPDTDVDAVAHSLVSFFVGTRVVGRHLEPVGRQPRRLAEMWHVMIRGLVPVPRRTRYLALVSQLEQESRSG
;
A
#
# COMPACT_ATOMS: atom_id res chain seq x y z
N ARG A 1 -19.48 -12.10 24.43
CA ARG A 1 -18.19 -11.85 23.73
C ARG A 1 -18.54 -11.20 22.40
N PRO A 2 -18.09 -9.97 22.10
CA PRO A 2 -18.35 -9.39 20.77
C PRO A 2 -17.76 -10.32 19.70
N PRO A 3 -18.40 -10.44 18.52
CA PRO A 3 -17.89 -11.29 17.44
C PRO A 3 -16.48 -10.85 17.05
N LEU A 4 -15.61 -11.83 16.75
CA LEU A 4 -14.28 -11.58 16.19
C LEU A 4 -14.46 -10.78 14.89
N ARG A 5 -13.81 -9.63 14.80
CA ARG A 5 -13.84 -8.82 13.58
C ARG A 5 -13.14 -9.59 12.46
N HIS A 6 -13.66 -9.45 11.25
CA HIS A 6 -13.03 -10.06 10.09
C HIS A 6 -11.67 -9.38 9.85
N PRO A 7 -10.57 -10.11 9.58
CA PRO A 7 -9.24 -9.52 9.45
C PRO A 7 -9.16 -8.44 8.36
N PHE A 8 -9.89 -8.58 7.25
CA PHE A 8 -9.98 -7.53 6.24
C PHE A 8 -10.67 -6.26 6.75
N THR A 9 -11.63 -6.34 7.66
CA THR A 9 -12.23 -5.15 8.28
C THR A 9 -11.20 -4.41 9.10
N GLU A 10 -10.34 -5.12 9.85
CA GLU A 10 -9.26 -4.49 10.62
C GLU A 10 -8.22 -3.82 9.72
N TRP A 11 -7.88 -4.46 8.60
CA TRP A 11 -6.95 -3.88 7.62
C TRP A 11 -7.53 -2.66 6.92
N LEU A 12 -8.82 -2.67 6.61
CA LEU A 12 -9.51 -1.51 6.05
C LEU A 12 -9.54 -0.36 7.06
N ASP A 13 -9.94 -0.62 8.31
CA ASP A 13 -9.95 0.39 9.37
C ASP A 13 -8.57 1.04 9.54
N LEU A 14 -7.51 0.22 9.56
CA LEU A 14 -6.12 0.68 9.66
C LEU A 14 -5.72 1.53 8.43
N ALA A 15 -5.99 1.04 7.23
CA ALA A 15 -5.65 1.73 5.98
C ALA A 15 -6.37 3.07 5.86
N THR A 16 -7.69 3.09 6.07
CA THR A 16 -8.52 4.31 6.06
C THR A 16 -7.99 5.33 7.05
N GLY A 17 -7.70 4.93 8.31
CA GLY A 17 -7.16 5.83 9.32
C GLY A 17 -5.81 6.46 8.92
N LYS A 18 -4.91 5.67 8.32
CA LYS A 18 -3.61 6.17 7.84
C LYS A 18 -3.74 7.10 6.63
N LEU A 19 -4.62 6.77 5.69
CA LEU A 19 -4.87 7.57 4.49
C LEU A 19 -5.51 8.92 4.82
N LEU A 20 -6.47 8.95 5.76
CA LEU A 20 -7.05 10.20 6.29
C LEU A 20 -5.98 11.11 6.89
N GLY A 21 -5.05 10.54 7.67
CA GLY A 21 -3.90 11.28 8.21
C GLY A 21 -3.02 11.86 7.11
N ALA A 22 -2.71 11.06 6.09
CA ALA A 22 -1.88 11.49 4.95
C ALA A 22 -2.56 12.60 4.12
N VAL A 23 -3.89 12.58 3.95
CA VAL A 23 -4.64 13.70 3.36
C VAL A 23 -4.49 14.95 4.21
N LYS A 24 -4.69 14.85 5.53
CA LYS A 24 -4.56 15.97 6.47
C LYS A 24 -3.16 16.60 6.45
N GLU A 25 -2.12 15.79 6.26
CA GLU A 25 -0.71 16.21 6.18
C GLU A 25 -0.28 16.67 4.77
N SER A 26 -1.24 16.72 3.83
CA SER A 26 -1.03 17.06 2.41
C SER A 26 -0.03 16.14 1.70
N ASP A 27 0.14 14.92 2.20
CA ASP A 27 0.91 13.86 1.56
C ASP A 27 0.13 13.20 0.41
N LEU A 28 -1.20 13.23 0.48
CA LEU A 28 -2.09 12.81 -0.59
C LEU A 28 -2.87 14.00 -1.19
N HIS A 29 -3.42 13.81 -2.38
CA HIS A 29 -4.34 14.78 -2.99
C HIS A 29 -5.59 15.00 -2.11
N PRO A 30 -6.07 16.25 -1.96
CA PRO A 30 -7.18 16.57 -1.05
C PRO A 30 -8.54 15.99 -1.48
N ASP A 31 -8.70 15.66 -2.76
CA ASP A 31 -9.88 15.04 -3.36
C ASP A 31 -9.79 13.50 -3.43
N THR A 32 -8.81 12.90 -2.73
CA THR A 32 -8.67 11.44 -2.66
C THR A 32 -9.91 10.81 -2.03
N ASP A 33 -10.59 9.93 -2.75
CA ASP A 33 -11.59 9.01 -2.17
C ASP A 33 -10.88 7.96 -1.31
N VAL A 34 -10.82 8.23 0.00
CA VAL A 34 -10.05 7.41 0.93
C VAL A 34 -10.60 5.99 1.06
N ASP A 35 -11.92 5.83 1.04
CA ASP A 35 -12.53 4.51 1.22
C ASP A 35 -12.27 3.62 0.00
N ALA A 36 -12.40 4.18 -1.20
CA ALA A 36 -12.04 3.47 -2.44
C ALA A 36 -10.55 3.10 -2.47
N VAL A 37 -9.67 4.00 -2.02
CA VAL A 37 -8.22 3.75 -1.98
C VAL A 37 -7.85 2.72 -0.91
N ALA A 38 -8.47 2.74 0.26
CA ALA A 38 -8.24 1.76 1.32
C ALA A 38 -8.63 0.34 0.84
N HIS A 39 -9.81 0.21 0.23
CA HIS A 39 -10.27 -1.05 -0.34
C HIS A 39 -9.33 -1.55 -1.46
N SER A 40 -8.91 -0.64 -2.34
CA SER A 40 -7.97 -0.95 -3.42
C SER A 40 -6.60 -1.37 -2.90
N LEU A 41 -6.06 -0.67 -1.89
CA LEU A 41 -4.78 -1.00 -1.27
C LEU A 41 -4.77 -2.42 -0.71
N VAL A 42 -5.79 -2.76 0.09
CA VAL A 42 -5.93 -4.11 0.67
C VAL A 42 -6.05 -5.17 -0.43
N SER A 43 -6.87 -4.90 -1.45
CA SER A 43 -7.07 -5.81 -2.59
C SER A 43 -5.79 -6.03 -3.40
N PHE A 44 -5.05 -4.97 -3.70
CA PHE A 44 -3.79 -5.05 -4.43
C PHE A 44 -2.73 -5.79 -3.63
N PHE A 45 -2.60 -5.48 -2.34
CA PHE A 45 -1.64 -6.17 -1.47
C PHE A 45 -1.90 -7.68 -1.44
N VAL A 46 -3.14 -8.09 -1.17
CA VAL A 46 -3.53 -9.51 -1.20
C VAL A 46 -3.31 -10.10 -2.60
N GLY A 47 -3.67 -9.37 -3.66
CA GLY A 47 -3.47 -9.79 -5.05
C GLY A 47 -2.02 -10.08 -5.39
N THR A 48 -1.07 -9.22 -4.99
CA THR A 48 0.36 -9.45 -5.21
C THR A 48 0.85 -10.75 -4.54
N ARG A 49 0.29 -11.09 -3.38
CA ARG A 49 0.63 -12.31 -2.65
C ARG A 49 0.00 -13.55 -3.27
N VAL A 50 -1.29 -13.49 -3.64
CA VAL A 50 -2.03 -14.64 -4.20
C VAL A 50 -1.55 -14.95 -5.62
N VAL A 51 -1.54 -13.96 -6.52
CA VAL A 51 -1.11 -14.15 -7.91
C VAL A 51 0.38 -14.43 -7.98
N GLY A 52 1.19 -13.69 -7.22
CA GLY A 52 2.64 -13.84 -7.22
C GLY A 52 3.11 -15.23 -6.78
N ARG A 53 2.39 -15.92 -5.88
CA ARG A 53 2.71 -17.30 -5.47
C ARG A 53 2.63 -18.32 -6.62
N HIS A 54 1.79 -18.06 -7.62
CA HIS A 54 1.59 -18.99 -8.73
C HIS A 54 2.42 -18.62 -9.97
N LEU A 55 2.71 -17.34 -10.17
CA LEU A 55 3.42 -16.87 -11.36
C LEU A 55 4.93 -16.71 -11.14
N GLU A 56 5.40 -16.57 -9.90
CA GLU A 56 6.78 -16.17 -9.61
C GLU A 56 7.38 -16.87 -8.39
N PRO A 57 8.73 -16.98 -8.33
CA PRO A 57 9.41 -17.38 -7.12
C PRO A 57 9.10 -16.45 -5.95
N VAL A 58 8.94 -17.02 -4.75
CA VAL A 58 8.62 -16.27 -3.52
C VAL A 58 9.57 -15.09 -3.26
N GLY A 59 10.85 -15.21 -3.66
CA GLY A 59 11.84 -14.14 -3.53
C GLY A 59 11.55 -12.87 -4.34
N ARG A 60 10.59 -12.88 -5.28
CA ARG A 60 10.14 -11.68 -6.02
C ARG A 60 9.02 -10.92 -5.31
N GLN A 61 8.49 -11.44 -4.22
CA GLN A 61 7.39 -10.79 -3.49
C GLN A 61 7.71 -9.36 -3.02
N PRO A 62 8.91 -9.06 -2.46
CA PRO A 62 9.29 -7.67 -2.14
C PRO A 62 9.24 -6.74 -3.35
N ARG A 63 9.68 -7.23 -4.52
CA ARG A 63 9.67 -6.47 -5.78
C ARG A 63 8.25 -6.11 -6.21
N ARG A 64 7.32 -7.08 -6.17
CA ARG A 64 5.91 -6.85 -6.55
C ARG A 64 5.20 -5.87 -5.61
N LEU A 65 5.50 -5.94 -4.32
CA LEU A 65 5.01 -4.95 -3.36
C LEU A 65 5.56 -3.55 -3.65
N ALA A 66 6.84 -3.44 -3.99
CA ALA A 66 7.44 -2.16 -4.37
C ALA A 66 6.78 -1.59 -5.64
N GLU A 67 6.56 -2.40 -6.67
CA GLU A 67 5.90 -1.99 -7.92
C GLU A 67 4.46 -1.53 -7.69
N MET A 68 3.69 -2.22 -6.83
CA MET A 68 2.37 -1.77 -6.40
C MET A 68 2.42 -0.34 -5.84
N TRP A 69 3.34 -0.07 -4.91
CA TRP A 69 3.51 1.27 -4.34
C TRP A 69 3.94 2.30 -5.38
N HIS A 70 4.82 1.95 -6.33
CA HIS A 70 5.21 2.85 -7.41
C HIS A 70 4.02 3.32 -8.27
N VAL A 71 3.03 2.46 -8.48
CA VAL A 71 1.80 2.81 -9.20
C VAL A 71 0.91 3.70 -8.33
N MET A 72 0.64 3.26 -7.10
CA MET A 72 -0.24 3.99 -6.18
C MET A 72 0.28 5.40 -5.87
N ILE A 73 1.57 5.57 -5.58
CA ILE A 73 2.19 6.87 -5.28
C ILE A 73 1.99 7.86 -6.44
N ARG A 74 2.08 7.40 -7.70
CA ARG A 74 1.89 8.27 -8.86
C ARG A 74 0.45 8.74 -9.03
N GLY A 75 -0.53 7.98 -8.54
CA GLY A 75 -1.94 8.36 -8.55
C GLY A 75 -2.36 9.21 -7.34
N LEU A 76 -1.76 8.98 -6.18
CA LEU A 76 -2.25 9.52 -4.90
C LEU A 76 -1.44 10.68 -4.35
N VAL A 77 -0.13 10.73 -4.62
CA VAL A 77 0.79 11.70 -4.00
C VAL A 77 1.00 12.89 -4.93
N PRO A 78 0.91 14.15 -4.44
CA PRO A 78 1.25 15.33 -5.22
C PRO A 78 2.69 15.29 -5.73
N VAL A 79 2.91 15.73 -6.97
CA VAL A 79 4.21 15.65 -7.67
C VAL A 79 5.41 16.07 -6.81
N PRO A 80 5.39 17.20 -6.07
CA PRO A 80 6.54 17.63 -5.28
C PRO A 80 6.97 16.66 -4.17
N ARG A 81 6.06 15.81 -3.67
CA ARG A 81 6.33 14.88 -2.56
C ARG A 81 6.69 13.47 -3.04
N ARG A 82 6.46 13.13 -4.31
CA ARG A 82 6.65 11.76 -4.85
C ARG A 82 8.05 11.22 -4.64
N THR A 83 9.08 12.02 -4.90
CA THR A 83 10.49 11.59 -4.84
C THR A 83 10.83 10.97 -3.49
N ARG A 84 10.36 11.58 -2.40
CA ARG A 84 10.59 11.08 -1.03
C ARG A 84 10.02 9.68 -0.84
N TYR A 85 8.78 9.45 -1.25
CA TYR A 85 8.12 8.15 -1.10
C TYR A 85 8.68 7.09 -2.03
N LEU A 86 9.02 7.45 -3.28
CA LEU A 86 9.64 6.52 -4.22
C LEU A 86 11.02 6.05 -3.75
N ALA A 87 11.80 6.95 -3.14
CA ALA A 87 13.07 6.58 -2.51
C ALA A 87 12.85 5.61 -1.35
N LEU A 88 11.88 5.87 -0.46
CA LEU A 88 11.53 4.99 0.65
C LEU A 88 11.10 3.60 0.17
N VAL A 89 10.28 3.52 -0.89
CA VAL A 89 9.87 2.24 -1.48
C VAL A 89 11.09 1.44 -1.96
N SER A 90 12.04 2.11 -2.63
CA SER A 90 13.26 1.46 -3.12
C SER A 90 14.12 0.93 -1.98
N GLN A 91 14.23 1.69 -0.88
CA GLN A 91 14.94 1.26 0.32
C GLN A 91 14.27 0.04 0.96
N LEU A 92 12.96 0.09 1.20
CA LEU A 92 12.22 -1.00 1.85
C LEU A 92 12.23 -2.30 1.00
N GLU A 93 12.23 -2.18 -0.34
CA GLU A 93 12.40 -3.32 -1.24
C GLU A 93 13.73 -4.03 -0.99
N GLN A 94 14.83 -3.27 -0.84
CA GLN A 94 16.16 -3.81 -0.61
C GLN A 94 16.27 -4.46 0.77
N GLU A 95 15.80 -3.79 1.81
CA GLU A 95 15.80 -4.30 3.20
C GLU A 95 15.03 -5.63 3.30
N SER A 96 13.87 -5.71 2.65
CA SER A 96 13.02 -6.92 2.62
C SER A 96 13.61 -8.08 1.82
N ARG A 97 14.66 -7.85 1.01
CA ARG A 97 15.40 -8.90 0.31
C ARG A 97 16.59 -9.41 1.11
N SER A 98 17.10 -8.61 2.04
CA SER A 98 18.25 -8.95 2.89
C SER A 98 17.90 -9.62 4.21
N GLY A 99 16.63 -9.55 4.63
CA GLY A 99 16.09 -10.26 5.81
C GLY A 99 15.38 -11.54 5.41
#